data_AF-A0A9W9ZA23-F1
#
_entry.id   AF-A0A9W9ZA23-F1
#
_cell.length_a   1.000
_cell.length_b   1.000
_cell.length_c   1.000
_cell.angle_alpha   90.00
_cell.angle_beta   90.00
_cell.angle_gamma   90.00
#
_symmetry.space_group_name_H-M   'P 1'
#
loop_
_entity.id
_entity.type
_entity.pdbx_description
1 polymer ?
#
loop_
_entity_poly.entity_id
_entity_poly.type
_entity_poly.pdbx_seq_one_letter_code
_entity_poly.pdbx_strand_id
1 'polypeptide(L)'
;MAEEGKVSKVLKYTLFVFNLLYWGIGGVMIGVGLWAVTQKSDYKEFSSISTDPAAVMIAVGVFIFIISFFGTVGALRENICFLRTYMIVMIVIVILEVQKSVTISLRKLLCSTEMILIYQNAIDAVQEGFKCCGSSDLNDWDINRYFKCDGPSPEECGVPHTCCVREPEQV
;
A
#
# COMPACT_ATOMS: atom_id res chain seq x y z
N MET A 1 -35.98 1.18 -33.19
CA MET A 1 -35.60 2.45 -32.55
C MET A 1 -34.11 2.39 -32.30
N ALA A 2 -33.32 2.81 -33.30
CA ALA A 2 -31.89 2.98 -33.14
C ALA A 2 -31.67 4.43 -32.71
N GLU A 3 -31.47 4.66 -31.42
CA GLU A 3 -30.85 5.92 -31.01
C GLU A 3 -29.40 5.86 -31.49
N GLU A 4 -29.05 6.70 -32.46
CA GLU A 4 -27.65 7.02 -32.72
C GLU A 4 -27.10 7.73 -31.48
N GLY A 5 -26.55 6.93 -30.56
CA GLY A 5 -26.08 7.38 -29.25
C GLY A 5 -24.90 8.33 -29.39
N LYS A 6 -25.16 9.63 -29.55
CA LYS A 6 -24.15 10.68 -29.33
C LYS A 6 -23.66 10.55 -27.89
N VAL A 7 -22.37 10.24 -27.74
CA VAL A 7 -21.71 10.21 -26.43
C VAL A 7 -21.96 11.55 -25.73
N SER A 8 -22.54 11.50 -24.53
CA SER A 8 -22.81 12.70 -23.75
C SER A 8 -21.51 13.47 -23.52
N LYS A 9 -21.51 14.77 -23.82
CA LYS A 9 -20.35 15.65 -23.59
C LYS A 9 -19.88 15.56 -22.13
N VAL A 10 -20.82 15.40 -21.20
CA VAL A 10 -20.53 15.20 -19.77
C VAL A 10 -19.63 13.99 -19.57
N LEU A 11 -19.99 12.82 -20.14
CA LEU A 11 -19.20 11.61 -20.00
C LEU A 11 -17.77 11.77 -20.55
N LYS A 12 -17.63 12.43 -21.71
CA LYS A 12 -16.33 12.68 -22.33
C LYS A 12 -15.43 13.53 -21.43
N TYR A 13 -15.95 14.66 -20.94
CA TYR A 13 -15.17 15.55 -20.06
C TYR A 13 -14.90 14.94 -18.69
N THR A 14 -15.85 14.20 -18.12
CA THR A 14 -15.64 13.48 -16.86
C THR A 14 -14.51 12.45 -16.99
N LEU A 15 -14.53 11.64 -18.06
CA LEU A 15 -13.50 10.63 -18.29
C LEU A 15 -12.13 11.28 -18.55
N PHE A 16 -12.08 12.39 -19.28
CA PHE A 16 -10.85 13.15 -19.51
C PHE A 16 -10.27 13.72 -18.21
N VAL A 17 -11.08 14.44 -17.42
CA VAL A 17 -10.64 15.07 -16.16
C VAL A 17 -10.19 14.00 -15.17
N PHE A 18 -10.95 12.92 -15.01
CA PHE A 18 -10.58 11.81 -14.14
C PHE A 18 -9.23 11.22 -14.55
N ASN A 19 -9.04 10.85 -15.84
CA ASN A 19 -7.76 10.32 -16.30
C ASN A 19 -6.60 11.32 -16.16
N LEU A 20 -6.85 12.62 -16.31
CA LEU A 20 -5.82 13.65 -16.11
C LEU A 20 -5.38 13.74 -14.64
N LEU A 21 -6.31 13.59 -13.70
CA LEU A 21 -5.98 13.53 -12.26
C LEU A 21 -5.09 12.33 -11.93
N TYR A 22 -5.44 11.12 -12.41
CA TYR A 22 -4.61 9.93 -12.19
C TYR A 22 -3.25 10.02 -12.87
N TRP A 23 -3.19 10.65 -14.04
CA TRP A 23 -1.92 10.92 -14.70
C TRP A 23 -1.00 11.79 -13.82
N GLY A 24 -1.56 12.84 -13.21
CA GLY A 24 -0.86 13.67 -12.23
C GLY A 24 -0.42 12.90 -10.99
N ILE A 25 -1.31 12.09 -10.40
CA ILE A 25 -1.00 11.23 -9.24
C ILE A 25 0.14 10.26 -9.57
N GLY A 26 0.11 9.61 -10.73
CA GLY A 26 1.19 8.73 -11.19
C GLY A 26 2.53 9.47 -11.30
N GLY A 27 2.52 10.69 -11.86
CA GLY A 27 3.71 11.53 -11.93
C GLY A 27 4.29 11.89 -10.55
N VAL A 28 3.43 12.25 -9.61
CA VAL A 28 3.84 12.54 -8.21
C VAL A 28 4.41 11.30 -7.55
N MET A 29 3.79 10.12 -7.71
CA MET A 29 4.30 8.87 -7.14
C MET A 29 5.69 8.51 -7.68
N ILE A 30 5.92 8.71 -8.99
CA ILE A 30 7.25 8.50 -9.59
C ILE A 30 8.26 9.48 -9.00
N GLY A 31 7.90 10.77 -8.89
CA GLY A 31 8.79 11.80 -8.32
C GLY A 31 9.16 11.51 -6.86
N VAL A 32 8.18 11.18 -6.02
CA VAL A 32 8.39 10.82 -4.61
C VAL A 32 9.19 9.52 -4.50
N GLY A 33 8.89 8.53 -5.33
CA GLY A 33 9.62 7.26 -5.35
C GLY A 33 11.09 7.43 -5.72
N LEU A 34 11.39 8.24 -6.75
CA LEU A 34 12.78 8.56 -7.13
C LEU A 34 13.51 9.31 -6.01
N TRP A 35 12.85 10.29 -5.40
CA TRP A 35 13.41 11.01 -4.24
C TRP A 35 13.69 10.06 -3.07
N ALA A 36 12.79 9.13 -2.77
CA ALA A 36 12.99 8.11 -1.73
C ALA A 36 14.16 7.16 -2.04
N VAL A 37 14.37 6.79 -3.31
CA VAL A 37 15.54 5.98 -3.72
C VAL A 37 16.84 6.75 -3.50
N THR A 38 16.88 8.05 -3.80
CA THR A 38 18.10 8.86 -3.57
C THR A 38 18.49 8.93 -2.09
N GLN A 39 17.52 9.10 -1.18
CA GLN A 39 17.75 9.09 0.27
C GLN A 39 18.24 7.72 0.79
N LYS A 40 17.81 6.61 0.18
CA LYS A 40 18.26 5.26 0.56
C LYS A 40 19.64 4.89 0.03
N SER A 41 20.11 5.55 -1.03
CA SER A 41 21.34 5.15 -1.75
C SER A 41 22.64 5.23 -0.93
N ASP A 42 22.61 5.86 0.26
CA ASP A 42 23.70 5.86 1.23
C ASP A 42 23.84 4.54 2.02
N TYR A 43 22.84 3.65 2.00
CA TYR A 43 22.84 2.35 2.68
C TYR A 43 22.66 1.22 1.67
N LYS A 44 23.78 0.67 1.18
CA LYS A 44 23.78 -0.43 0.20
C LYS A 44 23.46 -1.78 0.86
N GLU A 45 22.19 -2.12 1.00
CA GLU A 45 21.75 -3.51 1.05
C GLU A 45 20.93 -3.86 -0.18
N PHE A 46 21.38 -4.88 -0.91
CA PHE A 46 20.71 -5.44 -2.09
C PHE A 46 19.46 -6.23 -1.65
N SER A 47 18.37 -5.53 -1.31
CA SER A 47 17.06 -6.17 -1.23
C SER A 47 16.44 -6.21 -2.63
N SER A 48 15.99 -7.39 -3.05
CA SER A 48 15.26 -7.62 -4.29
C SER A 48 14.20 -6.53 -4.57
N ILE A 49 14.04 -6.17 -5.84
CA ILE A 49 13.13 -5.10 -6.36
C ILE A 49 11.71 -5.20 -5.79
N SER A 50 11.26 -6.39 -5.37
CA SER A 50 9.92 -6.62 -4.84
C SER A 50 9.74 -6.27 -3.35
N THR A 51 10.82 -6.04 -2.59
CA THR A 51 10.76 -5.80 -1.13
C THR A 51 11.03 -4.33 -0.77
N ASP A 52 11.54 -3.52 -1.70
CA ASP A 52 11.76 -2.10 -1.46
C ASP A 52 10.47 -1.29 -1.70
N PRO A 53 9.90 -0.64 -0.66
CA PRO A 53 8.70 0.18 -0.79
C PRO A 53 8.85 1.30 -1.83
N ALA A 54 10.05 1.87 -2.01
CA ALA A 54 10.29 2.93 -2.98
C ALA A 54 10.22 2.40 -4.43
N ALA A 55 10.80 1.23 -4.69
CA ALA A 55 10.75 0.58 -6.00
C ALA A 55 9.31 0.19 -6.39
N VAL A 56 8.52 -0.34 -5.44
CA VAL A 56 7.10 -0.65 -5.64
C VAL A 56 6.30 0.62 -5.94
N MET A 57 6.55 1.71 -5.21
CA MET A 57 5.89 3.00 -5.43
C MET A 57 6.17 3.56 -6.84
N ILE A 58 7.42 3.48 -7.32
CA ILE A 58 7.79 3.88 -8.69
C ILE A 58 7.07 3.00 -9.70
N ALA A 59 7.11 1.66 -9.53
CA ALA A 59 6.51 0.72 -10.48
C ALA A 59 5.00 0.95 -10.63
N VAL A 60 4.29 1.12 -9.52
CA VAL A 60 2.84 1.44 -9.51
C VAL A 60 2.59 2.82 -10.13
N GLY A 61 3.41 3.82 -9.81
CA GLY A 61 3.31 5.17 -10.40
C GLY A 61 3.46 5.17 -11.91
N VAL A 62 4.46 4.46 -12.45
CA VAL A 62 4.67 4.30 -13.91
C VAL A 62 3.48 3.62 -14.57
N PHE A 63 2.96 2.55 -13.96
CA PHE A 63 1.81 1.84 -14.48
C PHE A 63 0.56 2.73 -14.58
N ILE A 64 0.25 3.47 -13.51
CA ILE A 64 -0.87 4.43 -13.48
C ILE A 64 -0.66 5.51 -14.54
N PHE A 65 0.55 6.09 -14.62
CA PHE A 65 0.88 7.14 -15.58
C PHE A 65 0.63 6.71 -17.03
N ILE A 66 1.06 5.51 -17.42
CA ILE A 66 0.90 4.99 -18.79
C ILE A 66 -0.59 4.74 -19.11
N ILE A 67 -1.33 4.10 -18.21
CA ILE A 67 -2.75 3.78 -18.46
C ILE A 67 -3.57 5.06 -18.55
N SER A 68 -3.34 6.02 -17.65
CA SER A 68 -4.02 7.32 -17.66
C SER A 68 -3.65 8.16 -18.88
N PHE A 69 -2.42 8.03 -19.40
CA PHE A 69 -2.05 8.64 -20.67
C PHE A 69 -2.87 8.07 -21.84
N PHE A 70 -3.02 6.74 -21.93
CA PHE A 70 -3.89 6.15 -22.96
C PHE A 70 -5.36 6.53 -22.79
N GLY A 71 -5.85 6.66 -21.54
CA GLY A 71 -7.20 7.13 -21.24
C GLY A 71 -7.43 8.59 -21.69
N THR A 72 -6.50 9.50 -21.38
CA THR A 72 -6.59 10.91 -21.79
C THR A 72 -6.47 11.08 -23.31
N VAL A 73 -5.49 10.43 -23.96
CA VAL A 73 -5.31 10.49 -25.42
C VAL A 73 -6.49 9.85 -26.15
N GLY A 74 -6.99 8.71 -25.66
CA GLY A 74 -8.17 8.04 -26.20
C GLY A 74 -9.42 8.92 -26.13
N ALA A 75 -9.61 9.65 -25.03
CA ALA A 75 -10.73 10.58 -24.86
C ALA A 75 -10.61 11.84 -25.73
N LEU A 76 -9.40 12.42 -25.85
CA LEU A 76 -9.17 13.64 -26.64
C LEU A 76 -9.21 13.38 -28.14
N ARG A 77 -8.55 12.32 -28.62
CA ARG A 77 -8.44 11.99 -30.05
C ARG A 77 -9.61 11.17 -30.57
N GLU A 78 -10.59 10.83 -29.71
CA GLU A 78 -11.71 9.95 -30.04
C GLU A 78 -11.27 8.64 -30.71
N ASN A 79 -10.07 8.15 -30.36
CA ASN A 79 -9.52 6.96 -30.97
C ASN A 79 -10.04 5.72 -30.25
N ILE A 80 -10.94 5.01 -30.93
CA ILE A 80 -11.63 3.84 -30.37
C ILE A 80 -10.67 2.70 -29.99
N CYS A 81 -9.52 2.58 -30.65
CA CYS A 81 -8.52 1.56 -30.30
C CYS A 81 -7.90 1.84 -28.93
N PHE A 82 -7.48 3.09 -28.67
CA PHE A 82 -6.95 3.49 -27.36
C PHE A 82 -8.00 3.36 -26.25
N LEU A 83 -9.23 3.77 -26.52
CA LEU A 83 -10.32 3.65 -25.55
C LEU A 83 -10.64 2.17 -25.26
N ARG A 84 -10.64 1.30 -26.28
CA ARG A 84 -10.86 -0.13 -26.12
C ARG A 84 -9.75 -0.79 -25.30
N THR A 85 -8.49 -0.46 -25.58
CA THR A 85 -7.35 -0.95 -24.79
C THR A 85 -7.45 -0.51 -23.34
N TYR A 86 -7.76 0.77 -23.08
CA TYR A 86 -7.98 1.29 -21.73
C TYR A 86 -9.07 0.49 -20.98
N MET A 87 -10.22 0.26 -21.63
CA MET A 87 -11.32 -0.51 -21.04
C MET A 87 -10.93 -1.95 -20.72
N ILE A 88 -10.26 -2.65 -21.64
CA ILE A 88 -9.80 -4.04 -21.43
C ILE A 88 -8.82 -4.10 -20.27
N VAL A 89 -7.84 -3.20 -20.22
CA VAL A 89 -6.85 -3.15 -19.14
C VAL A 89 -7.51 -2.91 -17.78
N MET A 90 -8.47 -1.97 -17.70
CA MET A 90 -9.20 -1.71 -16.45
C MET A 90 -10.01 -2.93 -15.98
N ILE A 91 -10.69 -3.64 -16.89
CA ILE A 91 -11.42 -4.86 -16.56
C ILE A 91 -10.48 -5.92 -16.00
N VAL A 92 -9.32 -6.13 -16.64
CA VAL A 92 -8.32 -7.09 -16.17
C VAL A 92 -7.80 -6.71 -14.78
N ILE A 93 -7.51 -5.43 -14.52
CA ILE A 93 -7.06 -4.96 -13.20
C ILE A 93 -8.11 -5.29 -12.12
N VAL A 94 -9.38 -4.98 -12.37
CA VAL A 94 -10.47 -5.25 -11.41
C VAL A 94 -10.56 -6.75 -11.10
N ILE A 95 -10.45 -7.63 -12.11
CA ILE A 95 -10.47 -9.08 -11.89
C ILE A 95 -9.28 -9.50 -10.99
N LEU A 96 -8.08 -9.01 -11.27
CA LEU A 96 -6.88 -9.32 -10.49
C LEU A 96 -6.98 -8.81 -9.04
N GLU A 97 -7.52 -7.61 -8.82
CA GLU A 97 -7.70 -7.06 -7.48
C GLU A 97 -8.73 -7.85 -6.67
N VAL A 98 -9.84 -8.25 -7.28
CA VAL A 98 -10.84 -9.10 -6.62
C VAL A 98 -10.23 -10.44 -6.22
N GLN A 99 -9.48 -11.10 -7.12
CA GLN A 99 -8.80 -12.36 -6.80
C GLN A 99 -7.82 -12.22 -5.64
N LYS A 100 -7.01 -11.16 -5.63
CA LYS A 100 -6.07 -10.86 -4.53
C LYS A 100 -6.82 -10.62 -3.21
N SER A 101 -7.86 -9.78 -3.23
CA SER A 101 -8.67 -9.44 -2.06
C SER A 101 -9.32 -10.68 -1.43
N VAL A 102 -9.90 -11.55 -2.24
CA VAL A 102 -10.50 -12.83 -1.79
C VAL A 102 -9.43 -13.74 -1.20
N THR A 103 -8.27 -13.89 -1.87
CA THR A 103 -7.18 -14.75 -1.40
C THR A 103 -6.61 -14.28 -0.06
N ILE A 104 -6.41 -12.96 0.10
CA ILE A 104 -5.92 -12.37 1.35
C ILE A 104 -6.93 -12.59 2.48
N SER A 105 -8.22 -12.37 2.19
CA SER A 105 -9.29 -12.56 3.18
C SER A 105 -9.40 -14.02 3.63
N LEU A 106 -9.31 -14.96 2.68
CA LEU A 106 -9.33 -16.38 2.97
C LEU A 106 -8.08 -16.82 3.76
N ARG A 107 -6.88 -16.32 3.41
CA ARG A 107 -5.66 -16.58 4.18
C ARG A 107 -5.73 -16.05 5.60
N LYS A 108 -6.28 -14.84 5.79
CA LYS A 108 -6.53 -14.25 7.11
C LYS A 108 -7.47 -15.11 7.96
N LEU A 109 -8.45 -15.77 7.34
CA LEU A 109 -9.38 -16.67 8.01
C LEU A 109 -8.76 -18.05 8.32
N LEU A 110 -7.93 -18.58 7.41
CA LEU A 110 -7.35 -19.93 7.52
C LEU A 110 -6.04 -19.97 8.33
N CYS A 111 -5.29 -18.87 8.39
CA CYS A 111 -3.99 -18.78 9.05
C CYS A 111 -3.99 -17.59 10.01
N SER A 112 -4.42 -17.83 11.26
CA SER A 112 -4.41 -16.82 12.33
C SER A 112 -3.01 -16.30 12.64
N THR A 113 -1.96 -17.06 12.31
CA THR A 113 -0.55 -16.75 12.62
C THR A 113 0.04 -15.61 11.78
N GLU A 114 -0.29 -15.54 10.49
CA GLU A 114 0.15 -14.45 9.59
C GLU A 114 -0.47 -13.10 9.99
N MET A 115 -1.72 -13.14 10.48
CA MET A 115 -2.38 -11.96 11.01
C MET A 115 -1.64 -11.42 12.23
N ILE A 116 -1.27 -12.29 13.18
CA ILE A 116 -0.51 -11.91 14.38
C ILE A 116 0.80 -11.21 14.00
N LEU A 117 1.56 -11.77 13.05
CA LEU A 117 2.85 -11.21 12.64
C LEU A 117 2.72 -9.82 12.00
N ILE A 118 1.72 -9.60 11.13
CA ILE A 118 1.49 -8.29 10.51
C ILE A 118 1.08 -7.25 11.56
N TYR A 119 0.20 -7.61 12.48
CA TYR A 119 -0.21 -6.70 13.56
C TYR A 119 0.96 -6.36 14.48
N GLN A 120 1.81 -7.33 14.81
CA GLN A 120 2.98 -7.12 15.63
C GLN A 120 3.96 -6.14 14.97
N ASN A 121 4.30 -6.36 13.70
CA ASN A 121 5.17 -5.45 12.94
C ASN A 121 4.62 -4.02 12.83
N ALA A 122 3.30 -3.88 12.67
CA ALA A 122 2.66 -2.56 12.59
C ALA A 122 2.70 -1.81 13.92
N ILE A 123 2.47 -2.50 15.03
CA ILE A 123 2.54 -1.92 16.38
C ILE A 123 3.99 -1.53 16.69
N ASP A 124 4.96 -2.38 16.36
CA ASP A 124 6.38 -2.11 16.56
C ASP A 124 6.83 -0.84 15.81
N ALA A 125 6.43 -0.68 14.55
CA ALA A 125 6.75 0.51 13.75
C ALA A 125 6.19 1.81 14.35
N VAL A 126 4.97 1.76 14.91
CA VAL A 126 4.36 2.92 15.59
C VAL A 126 5.10 3.22 16.88
N GLN A 127 5.40 2.22 17.70
CA GLN A 127 6.09 2.41 18.99
C GLN A 127 7.52 2.92 18.81
N GLU A 128 8.26 2.43 17.82
CA GLU A 128 9.59 2.94 17.51
C GLU A 128 9.54 4.38 16.96
N GLY A 129 8.58 4.67 16.07
CA GLY A 129 8.44 5.97 15.43
C GLY A 129 7.98 7.07 16.38
N PHE A 130 7.08 6.76 17.31
CA PHE A 130 6.51 7.71 18.26
C PHE A 130 7.12 7.64 19.67
N LYS A 131 8.05 6.69 19.91
CA LYS A 131 8.68 6.46 21.23
C LYS A 131 7.65 6.29 22.35
N CYS A 132 6.54 5.63 22.04
CA CYS A 132 5.47 5.31 22.97
C CYS A 132 5.44 3.80 23.26
N CYS A 133 4.78 3.41 24.35
CA CYS A 133 4.54 2.01 24.67
C CYS A 133 3.09 1.81 25.12
N GLY A 134 2.41 0.85 24.49
CA GLY A 134 0.98 0.66 24.68
C GLY A 134 0.13 1.70 23.93
N SER A 135 -1.18 1.66 24.14
CA SER A 135 -2.12 2.63 23.58
C SER A 135 -2.19 3.89 24.46
N SER A 136 -2.30 3.68 25.76
CA SER A 136 -2.34 4.69 26.81
C SER A 136 -1.18 4.49 27.79
N ASP A 137 -0.95 3.24 28.24
CA ASP A 137 0.05 2.92 29.26
C ASP A 137 0.74 1.56 29.00
N LEU A 138 1.86 1.34 29.67
CA LEU A 138 2.63 0.08 29.64
C LEU A 138 1.76 -1.14 30.02
N ASN A 139 0.80 -0.96 30.92
CA ASN A 139 -0.10 -2.01 31.39
C ASN A 139 -1.11 -2.47 30.33
N ASP A 140 -1.25 -1.77 29.21
CA ASP A 140 -2.07 -2.22 28.09
C ASP A 140 -1.60 -3.56 27.53
N TRP A 141 -0.34 -3.95 27.78
CA TRP A 141 0.18 -5.24 27.38
C TRP A 141 -0.31 -6.41 28.25
N ASP A 142 -0.89 -6.15 29.43
CA ASP A 142 -1.45 -7.20 30.30
C ASP A 142 -2.70 -7.87 29.70
N ILE A 143 -3.35 -7.24 28.71
CA ILE A 143 -4.44 -7.88 27.95
C ILE A 143 -3.93 -8.91 26.94
N ASN A 144 -2.66 -8.83 26.55
CA ASN A 144 -2.07 -9.72 25.56
C ASN A 144 -1.68 -11.05 26.22
N ARG A 145 -2.11 -12.19 25.65
CA ARG A 145 -1.86 -13.53 26.22
C ARG A 145 -0.37 -13.83 26.47
N TYR A 146 0.55 -13.21 25.73
CA TYR A 146 2.00 -13.42 25.89
C TYR A 146 2.64 -12.56 27.00
N PHE A 147 2.07 -11.39 27.30
CA PHE A 147 2.64 -10.44 28.28
C PHE A 147 1.81 -10.34 29.56
N LYS A 148 0.64 -10.98 29.58
CA LYS A 148 -0.25 -11.03 30.73
C LYS A 148 0.48 -11.61 31.94
N CYS A 149 0.40 -10.90 33.07
CA CYS A 149 0.88 -11.38 34.36
C CYS A 149 0.11 -12.60 34.85
N ASP A 150 0.79 -13.51 35.55
CA ASP A 150 0.27 -14.81 35.96
C ASP A 150 -0.18 -15.68 34.76
N GLY A 151 0.53 -15.54 33.65
CA GLY A 151 0.26 -16.18 32.37
C GLY A 151 1.11 -17.44 32.17
N PRO A 152 0.75 -18.30 31.20
CA PRO A 152 1.57 -19.48 30.87
C PRO A 152 2.82 -19.14 30.03
N SER A 153 3.02 -17.87 29.64
CA SER A 153 4.08 -17.45 28.73
C SER A 153 5.39 -17.11 29.46
N PRO A 154 6.56 -17.40 28.88
CA PRO A 154 7.84 -16.98 29.44
C PRO A 154 8.04 -15.46 29.52
N GLU A 155 7.24 -14.70 28.76
CA GLU A 155 7.28 -13.24 28.64
C GLU A 155 6.23 -12.56 29.52
N GLU A 156 5.63 -13.29 30.48
CA GLU A 156 4.64 -12.74 31.41
C GLU A 156 5.18 -11.53 32.19
N CYS A 157 4.29 -10.57 32.49
CA CYS A 157 4.64 -9.27 33.07
C CYS A 157 5.71 -8.47 32.29
N GLY A 158 6.00 -8.88 31.05
CA GLY A 158 6.91 -8.20 30.15
C GLY A 158 6.19 -7.21 29.23
N VAL A 159 6.98 -6.58 28.36
CA VAL A 159 6.50 -5.74 27.27
C VAL A 159 7.30 -6.09 26.00
N PRO A 160 6.80 -5.74 24.80
CA PRO A 160 7.57 -5.92 23.58
C PRO A 160 8.93 -5.21 23.61
N HIS A 161 9.88 -5.71 22.84
CA HIS A 161 11.23 -5.16 22.74
C HIS A 161 11.29 -3.67 22.34
N THR A 162 10.30 -3.19 21.60
CA THR A 162 10.14 -1.78 21.20
C THR A 162 9.83 -0.86 22.38
N CYS A 163 9.26 -1.41 23.46
CA CYS A 163 9.00 -0.71 24.71
C CYS A 163 10.18 -0.76 25.71
N CYS A 164 11.18 -1.61 25.47
CA CYS A 164 12.31 -1.76 26.39
C CYS A 164 13.21 -0.53 26.34
N VAL A 165 13.46 0.08 27.50
CA VAL A 165 14.48 1.12 27.65
C VAL A 165 15.84 0.44 27.59
N ARG A 166 16.58 0.65 26.50
CA ARG A 166 17.99 0.25 26.44
C ARG A 166 18.76 1.19 27.34
N GLU A 167 19.38 0.65 28.38
CA GLU A 167 20.35 1.41 29.17
C GLU A 167 21.42 1.96 28.23
N PRO A 168 21.85 3.23 28.37
CA PRO A 168 22.94 3.74 27.55
C PRO A 168 24.16 2.86 27.80
N GLU A 169 24.70 2.31 26.72
CA GLU A 169 25.95 1.56 26.68
C GLU A 169 27.00 2.38 27.44
N GLN A 170 27.39 1.90 28.64
CA GLN A 170 28.40 2.53 29.46
C GLN A 170 29.73 2.39 28.70
N VAL A 171 30.14 3.45 28.01
CA VAL A 171 31.51 3.64 27.50
C VAL A 171 32.46 3.89 28.66
#